data_AF-A0A4S8RFE7-F1
#
_entry.id   AF-A0A4S8RFE7-F1
#
_cell.length_a   1.000
_cell.length_b   1.000
_cell.length_c   1.000
_cell.angle_alpha   90.00
_cell.angle_beta   90.00
_cell.angle_gamma   90.00
#
_symmetry.space_group_name_H-M   'P 1'
#
loop_
_entity.id
_entity.type
_entity.pdbx_description
1 polymer ?
#
loop_
_entity_poly.entity_id
_entity_poly.type
_entity_poly.pdbx_seq_one_letter_code
_entity_poly.pdbx_strand_id
1 'polypeptide(L)'
;MSSERLITQILPLKAQNTYVRLLIDGNLAGNVFATRWQHRNFSILWITQLCVDGKYRNRGVAKRMLGHLKGEEEMVGILSSHPFALMAVLRVWGRGAEDVSRDLEMMKGTVKEVMRGCPVGYVREARLRGSLFGEGGGGAVACADTQFWVDHEEPLEALRKVEERGLVWPFGDLPDGCEFVALVDAKV
;
A
#
# COMPACT_ATOMS: atom_id res chain seq x y z
N MET A 1 -4.94 10.20 14.34
CA MET A 1 -6.18 9.44 14.06
C MET A 1 -6.83 9.03 15.38
N SER A 2 -8.16 9.12 15.52
CA SER A 2 -8.85 8.67 16.75
C SER A 2 -9.01 7.14 16.75
N SER A 3 -9.16 6.55 17.94
CA SER A 3 -9.39 5.10 18.09
C SER A 3 -10.67 4.63 17.39
N GLU A 4 -11.72 5.45 17.41
CA GLU A 4 -12.98 5.16 16.71
C GLU A 4 -12.81 5.14 15.18
N ARG A 5 -12.07 6.11 14.61
CA ARG A 5 -11.75 6.11 13.17
C ARG A 5 -10.87 4.93 12.78
N LEU A 6 -9.89 4.56 13.62
CA LEU A 6 -9.06 3.37 13.40
C LEU A 6 -9.94 2.10 13.35
N ILE A 7 -10.84 1.92 14.30
CA ILE A 7 -11.70 0.72 14.35
C ILE A 7 -12.65 0.69 13.15
N THR A 8 -13.34 1.80 12.89
CA THR A 8 -14.39 1.85 11.86
C THR A 8 -13.84 1.83 10.44
N GLN A 9 -12.68 2.44 10.18
CA GLN A 9 -12.14 2.59 8.83
C GLN A 9 -11.02 1.61 8.50
N ILE A 10 -10.27 1.10 9.49
CA ILE A 10 -9.06 0.29 9.27
C ILE A 10 -9.23 -1.15 9.77
N LEU A 11 -10.07 -1.39 10.78
CA LEU A 11 -10.24 -2.70 11.43
C LEU A 11 -11.70 -3.18 11.41
N PRO A 12 -12.26 -3.52 10.24
CA PRO A 12 -13.63 -3.99 10.13
C PRO A 12 -13.85 -5.23 11.01
N LEU A 13 -14.86 -5.18 11.90
CA LEU A 13 -15.10 -6.15 12.99
C LEU A 13 -15.23 -7.61 12.53
N LYS A 14 -15.63 -7.86 11.29
CA LYS A 14 -15.86 -9.21 10.74
C LYS A 14 -14.75 -9.70 9.80
N ALA A 15 -13.65 -8.96 9.69
CA ALA A 15 -12.52 -9.34 8.85
C ALA A 15 -11.38 -9.93 9.67
N GLN A 16 -10.51 -10.72 9.03
CA GLN A 16 -9.31 -11.24 9.66
C GLN A 16 -8.23 -10.15 9.68
N ASN A 17 -8.24 -9.33 10.74
CA ASN A 17 -7.28 -8.25 10.90
C ASN A 17 -6.05 -8.71 11.69
N THR A 18 -4.86 -8.29 11.27
CA THR A 18 -3.60 -8.53 11.97
C THR A 18 -2.94 -7.20 12.31
N TYR A 19 -2.42 -7.09 13.54
CA TYR A 19 -1.63 -5.96 13.99
C TYR A 19 -0.23 -6.45 14.36
N VAL A 20 0.78 -5.86 13.73
CA VAL A 20 2.19 -6.10 14.08
C VAL A 20 2.80 -4.78 14.53
N ARG A 21 3.54 -4.82 15.65
CA ARG A 21 4.36 -3.71 16.13
C ARG A 21 5.80 -4.17 16.29
N LEU A 22 6.74 -3.26 16.01
CA LEU A 22 8.15 -3.51 16.26
C LEU A 22 8.67 -2.55 17.33
N LEU A 23 9.32 -3.12 18.35
CA LEU A 23 10.03 -2.37 19.38
C LEU A 23 11.54 -2.43 19.11
N ILE A 24 12.23 -1.30 19.25
CA ILE A 24 13.70 -1.21 19.25
C ILE A 24 14.09 -0.55 20.56
N ASP A 25 14.89 -1.24 21.37
CA ASP A 25 15.31 -0.78 22.71
C ASP A 25 14.13 -0.35 23.59
N GLY A 26 13.03 -1.11 23.52
CA GLY A 26 11.79 -0.83 24.26
C GLY A 26 10.89 0.27 23.66
N ASN A 27 11.34 0.99 22.63
CA ASN A 27 10.59 2.07 21.99
C ASN A 27 9.83 1.58 20.76
N LEU A 28 8.60 2.08 20.54
CA LEU A 28 7.82 1.76 19.34
C LEU A 28 8.48 2.35 18.09
N ALA A 29 9.09 1.50 17.28
CA ALA A 29 9.76 1.89 16.04
C ALA A 29 8.80 1.95 14.85
N GLY A 30 7.68 1.22 14.92
CA GLY A 30 6.65 1.24 13.90
C GLY A 30 5.56 0.21 14.16
N ASN A 31 4.53 0.28 13.34
CA ASN A 31 3.43 -0.67 13.34
C ASN A 31 2.81 -0.83 11.94
N VAL A 32 2.11 -1.95 11.76
CA VAL A 32 1.34 -2.24 10.56
C VAL A 32 0.00 -2.88 10.93
N PHE A 33 -1.05 -2.45 10.26
CA PHE A 33 -2.34 -3.11 10.23
C PHE A 33 -2.56 -3.72 8.84
N ALA A 34 -3.10 -4.92 8.83
CA ALA A 34 -3.46 -5.60 7.60
C ALA A 34 -4.74 -6.40 7.77
N THR A 35 -5.47 -6.58 6.67
CA THR A 35 -6.73 -7.31 6.63
C THR A 35 -6.61 -8.43 5.60
N ARG A 36 -6.96 -9.65 6.00
CA ARG A 36 -7.09 -10.81 5.09
C ARG A 36 -8.54 -11.14 4.81
N TRP A 37 -8.80 -11.54 3.58
CA TRP A 37 -10.09 -12.11 3.16
C TRP A 37 -9.92 -13.00 1.93
N GLN A 38 -10.95 -13.81 1.67
CA GLN A 38 -11.06 -14.59 0.45
C GLN A 38 -11.83 -13.79 -0.60
N HIS A 39 -11.25 -13.64 -1.79
CA HIS A 39 -11.92 -13.09 -2.96
C HIS A 39 -11.89 -14.14 -4.08
N ARG A 40 -13.04 -14.77 -4.34
CA ARG A 40 -13.15 -15.94 -5.23
C ARG A 40 -12.22 -17.06 -4.74
N ASN A 41 -11.22 -17.43 -5.53
CA ASN A 41 -10.23 -18.47 -5.21
C ASN A 41 -8.87 -17.88 -4.79
N PHE A 42 -8.83 -16.59 -4.44
CA PHE A 42 -7.60 -15.91 -4.01
C PHE A 42 -7.74 -15.44 -2.57
N SER A 43 -6.78 -15.84 -1.75
CA SER A 43 -6.49 -15.26 -0.44
C SER A 43 -5.78 -13.92 -0.64
N ILE A 44 -6.40 -12.84 -0.18
CA ILE A 44 -5.88 -11.49 -0.33
C ILE A 44 -5.39 -10.99 1.03
N LEU A 45 -4.21 -10.37 1.06
CA LEU A 45 -3.74 -9.55 2.17
C LEU A 45 -3.74 -8.09 1.75
N TRP A 46 -4.39 -7.21 2.50
CA TRP A 46 -4.31 -5.78 2.25
C TRP A 46 -3.69 -5.05 3.42
N ILE A 47 -2.64 -4.28 3.14
CA ILE A 47 -1.99 -3.42 4.11
C ILE A 47 -2.82 -2.14 4.24
N THR A 48 -3.53 -1.99 5.36
CA THR A 48 -4.44 -0.86 5.59
C THR A 48 -3.72 0.34 6.22
N GLN A 49 -2.63 0.09 6.95
CA GLN A 49 -1.77 1.15 7.46
C GLN A 49 -0.37 0.61 7.72
N LEU A 50 0.65 1.35 7.30
CA LEU A 50 2.05 1.07 7.59
C LEU A 50 2.74 2.35 8.08
N CYS A 51 3.16 2.35 9.34
CA CYS A 51 3.80 3.51 9.96
C CYS A 51 5.17 3.13 10.51
N VAL A 52 6.17 3.96 10.21
CA VAL A 52 7.53 3.84 10.78
C VAL A 52 7.91 5.21 11.31
N ASP A 53 8.30 5.24 12.58
CA ASP A 53 8.79 6.45 13.22
C ASP A 53 10.04 6.94 12.49
N GLY A 54 10.10 8.26 12.24
CA GLY A 54 11.15 8.93 11.47
C GLY A 54 12.57 8.55 11.90
N LYS A 55 12.80 8.36 13.20
CA LYS A 55 14.11 8.02 13.79
C LYS A 55 14.61 6.64 13.37
N TYR A 56 13.68 5.74 13.01
CA TYR A 56 13.96 4.36 12.66
C TYR A 56 13.75 4.05 11.16
N ARG A 57 13.40 5.04 10.35
CA ARG A 57 13.30 4.89 8.88
C ARG A 57 14.66 4.54 8.28
N ASN A 58 14.62 3.93 7.09
CA ASN A 58 15.80 3.42 6.37
C ASN A 58 16.62 2.32 7.12
N ARG A 59 16.10 1.76 8.23
CA ARG A 59 16.73 0.65 8.98
C ARG A 59 16.07 -0.71 8.74
N GLY A 60 15.25 -0.83 7.70
CA GLY A 60 14.52 -2.05 7.37
C GLY A 60 13.32 -2.38 8.27
N VAL A 61 12.89 -1.45 9.13
CA VAL A 61 11.76 -1.64 10.07
C VAL A 61 10.48 -2.06 9.36
N ALA A 62 10.06 -1.33 8.30
CA ALA A 62 8.88 -1.69 7.51
C ALA A 62 8.97 -3.12 6.97
N LYS A 63 10.09 -3.47 6.32
CA LYS A 63 10.31 -4.82 5.77
C LYS A 63 10.22 -5.91 6.83
N ARG A 64 10.79 -5.68 8.02
CA ARG A 64 10.70 -6.63 9.15
C ARG A 64 9.24 -6.83 9.57
N MET A 65 8.48 -5.75 9.77
CA MET A 65 7.08 -5.86 10.17
C MET A 65 6.22 -6.55 9.11
N LEU A 66 6.38 -6.16 7.84
CA LEU A 66 5.69 -6.79 6.71
C LEU A 66 6.05 -8.27 6.57
N GLY A 67 7.30 -8.66 6.83
CA GLY A 67 7.74 -10.06 6.82
C GLY A 67 6.99 -10.94 7.83
N HIS A 68 6.54 -10.39 8.96
CA HIS A 68 5.71 -11.11 9.94
C HIS A 68 4.26 -11.30 9.48
N LEU A 69 3.84 -10.61 8.41
CA LEU A 69 2.54 -10.79 7.79
C LEU A 69 2.57 -11.81 6.65
N LYS A 70 3.72 -12.40 6.29
CA LYS A 70 3.74 -13.43 5.25
C LYS A 70 2.90 -14.65 5.65
N GLY A 71 2.17 -15.16 4.69
CA GLY A 71 1.38 -16.38 4.79
C GLY A 71 1.20 -17.01 3.42
N GLU A 72 0.02 -17.55 3.16
CA GLU A 72 -0.35 -18.21 1.91
C GLU A 72 -1.16 -17.28 0.98
N GLU A 73 -1.10 -15.96 1.19
CA GLU A 73 -1.78 -15.01 0.32
C GLU A 73 -1.30 -15.09 -1.13
N GLU A 74 -2.24 -15.08 -2.08
CA GLU A 74 -1.95 -15.03 -3.51
C GLU A 74 -1.71 -13.61 -4.01
N MET A 75 -2.29 -12.61 -3.35
CA MET A 75 -2.11 -11.21 -3.73
C MET A 75 -1.99 -10.31 -2.50
N VAL A 76 -1.11 -9.31 -2.60
CA VAL A 76 -0.93 -8.31 -1.55
C VAL A 76 -1.16 -6.90 -2.07
N GLY A 77 -2.09 -6.18 -1.46
CA GLY A 77 -2.44 -4.82 -1.86
C GLY A 77 -2.12 -3.76 -0.82
N ILE A 78 -1.94 -2.52 -1.28
CA ILE A 78 -1.76 -1.34 -0.44
C ILE A 78 -2.28 -0.09 -1.16
N LEU A 79 -2.90 0.81 -0.39
CA LEU A 79 -3.04 2.23 -0.73
C LEU A 79 -2.14 3.04 0.19
N SER A 80 -1.32 3.90 -0.38
CA SER A 80 -0.53 4.83 0.41
C SER A 80 -0.08 6.02 -0.44
N SER A 81 -0.08 7.21 0.15
CA SER A 81 0.57 8.38 -0.46
C SER A 81 2.10 8.26 -0.45
N HIS A 82 2.69 7.44 0.42
CA HIS A 82 4.13 7.44 0.67
C HIS A 82 4.88 6.39 -0.17
N PRO A 83 5.81 6.78 -1.07
CA PRO A 83 6.51 5.85 -1.97
C PRO A 83 7.25 4.72 -1.25
N PHE A 84 7.88 5.00 -0.10
CA PHE A 84 8.59 3.98 0.67
C PHE A 84 7.68 2.89 1.24
N ALA A 85 6.38 3.16 1.47
CA ALA A 85 5.43 2.14 1.89
C ALA A 85 5.16 1.15 0.74
N LEU A 86 4.89 1.66 -0.46
CA LEU A 86 4.72 0.84 -1.67
C LEU A 86 5.98 0.02 -1.97
N MET A 87 7.14 0.68 -1.96
CA MET A 87 8.42 0.00 -2.20
C MET A 87 8.69 -1.11 -1.18
N ALA A 88 8.28 -0.94 0.08
CA ALA A 88 8.42 -1.98 1.09
C ALA A 88 7.53 -3.19 0.79
N VAL A 89 6.27 -2.98 0.40
CA VAL A 89 5.35 -4.06 0.01
C VAL A 89 5.85 -4.77 -1.25
N LEU A 90 6.17 -4.01 -2.30
CA LEU A 90 6.73 -4.53 -3.56
C LEU A 90 8.00 -5.34 -3.35
N ARG A 91 8.83 -4.97 -2.36
CA ARG A 91 10.05 -5.73 -2.03
C ARG A 91 9.79 -7.01 -1.26
N VAL A 92 8.77 -7.03 -0.40
CA VAL A 92 8.50 -8.17 0.49
C VAL A 92 7.79 -9.30 -0.26
N TRP A 93 6.85 -8.97 -1.15
CA TRP A 93 6.08 -9.96 -1.92
C TRP A 93 6.40 -10.00 -3.42
N GLY A 94 7.06 -8.99 -3.97
CA GLY A 94 7.36 -8.92 -5.40
C GLY A 94 8.85 -8.71 -5.69
N ARG A 95 9.15 -8.11 -6.84
CA ARG A 95 10.52 -7.87 -7.31
C ARG A 95 11.06 -6.47 -7.02
N GLY A 96 10.32 -5.69 -6.23
CA GLY A 96 10.64 -4.29 -5.95
C GLY A 96 10.11 -3.33 -7.03
N ALA A 97 10.25 -2.03 -6.78
CA ALA A 97 9.74 -1.00 -7.67
C ALA A 97 10.55 -0.88 -8.97
N GLU A 98 11.76 -1.45 -9.03
CA GLU A 98 12.59 -1.53 -10.22
C GLU A 98 12.10 -2.53 -11.28
N ASP A 99 11.26 -3.50 -10.89
CA ASP A 99 10.71 -4.54 -11.78
C ASP A 99 9.25 -4.82 -11.42
N VAL A 100 8.40 -3.80 -11.57
CA VAL A 100 6.97 -3.85 -11.24
C VAL A 100 6.07 -4.08 -12.46
N SER A 101 6.63 -4.20 -13.67
CA SER A 101 5.83 -4.25 -14.90
C SER A 101 4.83 -5.41 -14.93
N ARG A 102 5.18 -6.56 -14.37
CA ARG A 102 4.26 -7.70 -14.21
C ARG A 102 3.10 -7.38 -13.28
N ASP A 103 3.38 -6.76 -12.14
CA ASP A 103 2.35 -6.39 -11.16
C ASP A 103 1.40 -5.33 -11.76
N LEU A 104 1.93 -4.33 -12.47
CA LEU A 104 1.12 -3.33 -13.17
C LEU A 104 0.22 -3.97 -14.25
N GLU A 105 0.73 -4.94 -15.01
CA GLU A 105 -0.07 -5.62 -16.02
C GLU A 105 -1.24 -6.41 -15.38
N MET A 106 -0.96 -7.16 -14.31
CA MET A 106 -2.00 -7.85 -13.54
C MET A 106 -3.02 -6.85 -12.95
N MET A 107 -2.55 -5.71 -12.44
CA MET A 107 -3.40 -4.68 -11.84
C MET A 107 -4.48 -4.17 -12.79
N LYS A 108 -4.18 -3.99 -14.09
CA LYS A 108 -5.13 -3.47 -15.10
C LYS A 108 -6.50 -4.16 -15.07
N GLY A 109 -6.50 -5.48 -14.89
CA GLY A 109 -7.72 -6.29 -14.86
C GLY A 109 -8.23 -6.67 -13.46
N THR A 110 -7.36 -6.66 -12.45
CA THR A 110 -7.63 -7.35 -11.17
C THR A 110 -7.92 -6.40 -10.01
N VAL A 111 -7.22 -5.26 -9.94
CA VAL A 111 -7.19 -4.44 -8.71
C VAL A 111 -8.55 -3.87 -8.36
N LYS A 112 -9.36 -3.52 -9.36
CA LYS A 112 -10.73 -3.00 -9.18
C LYS A 112 -11.64 -3.99 -8.46
N GLU A 113 -11.59 -5.27 -8.85
CA GLU A 113 -12.44 -6.30 -8.27
C GLU A 113 -11.96 -6.69 -6.87
N VAL A 114 -10.64 -6.72 -6.65
CA VAL A 114 -10.05 -6.93 -5.33
C VAL A 114 -10.45 -5.82 -4.35
N MET A 115 -10.32 -4.56 -4.76
CA MET A 115 -10.73 -3.41 -3.93
C MET A 115 -12.23 -3.46 -3.63
N ARG A 116 -13.09 -3.72 -4.61
CA ARG A 116 -14.55 -3.88 -4.39
C ARG A 116 -14.90 -5.00 -3.40
N GLY A 117 -14.10 -6.06 -3.37
CA GLY A 117 -14.24 -7.16 -2.41
C GLY A 117 -13.64 -6.86 -1.04
N CYS A 118 -12.95 -5.74 -0.84
CA CYS A 118 -12.25 -5.44 0.39
C CYS A 118 -13.23 -5.21 1.55
N PRO A 119 -12.98 -5.82 2.74
CA PRO A 119 -13.78 -5.57 3.93
C PRO A 119 -13.65 -4.14 4.46
N VAL A 120 -12.57 -3.46 4.08
CA VAL A 120 -12.16 -2.15 4.59
C VAL A 120 -12.83 -1.06 3.76
N GLY A 121 -13.70 -0.27 4.39
CA GLY A 121 -14.60 0.66 3.68
C GLY A 121 -13.89 1.65 2.76
N TYR A 122 -12.84 2.33 3.26
CA TYR A 122 -12.12 3.32 2.46
C TYR A 122 -11.45 2.70 1.22
N VAL A 123 -10.93 1.47 1.33
CA VAL A 123 -10.33 0.75 0.20
C VAL A 123 -11.41 0.37 -0.81
N ARG A 124 -12.53 -0.15 -0.31
CA ARG A 124 -13.65 -0.62 -1.14
C ARG A 124 -14.30 0.50 -1.95
N GLU A 125 -14.37 1.68 -1.35
CA GLU A 125 -15.06 2.84 -1.89
C GLU A 125 -14.13 3.75 -2.72
N ALA A 126 -12.81 3.57 -2.62
CA ALA A 126 -11.82 4.34 -3.36
C ALA A 126 -11.96 4.15 -4.89
N ARG A 127 -11.83 5.25 -5.63
CA ARG A 127 -11.96 5.26 -7.09
C ARG A 127 -10.58 5.21 -7.75
N LEU A 128 -10.30 4.14 -8.47
CA LEU A 128 -9.08 4.02 -9.28
C LEU A 128 -8.94 5.16 -10.30
N ARG A 129 -7.73 5.71 -10.40
CA ARG A 129 -7.35 6.80 -11.32
C ARG A 129 -5.97 6.59 -11.93
N GLY A 130 -5.75 7.21 -13.10
CA GLY A 130 -4.49 7.19 -13.82
C GLY A 130 -4.51 6.35 -15.10
N SER A 131 -3.42 6.45 -15.86
CA SER A 131 -3.33 5.89 -17.21
C SER A 131 -3.43 4.37 -17.25
N LEU A 132 -3.06 3.68 -16.17
CA LEU A 132 -3.21 2.23 -16.06
C LEU A 132 -4.68 1.79 -16.14
N PHE A 133 -5.60 2.67 -15.73
CA PHE A 133 -7.04 2.39 -15.67
C PHE A 133 -7.84 3.15 -16.76
N GLY A 134 -7.15 3.68 -17.77
CA GLY A 134 -7.76 4.36 -18.91
C GLY A 134 -8.05 5.85 -18.71
N GLU A 135 -7.64 6.46 -17.60
CA GLU A 135 -7.70 7.91 -17.40
C GLU A 135 -6.40 8.58 -17.88
N GLY A 136 -6.45 9.41 -18.93
CA GLY A 136 -5.27 10.08 -19.50
C GLY A 136 -5.10 11.54 -19.07
N GLY A 137 -3.89 12.09 -19.26
CA GLY A 137 -3.65 13.54 -19.26
C GLY A 137 -3.17 14.18 -17.96
N GLY A 138 -2.87 13.41 -16.90
CA GLY A 138 -2.54 13.95 -15.57
C GLY A 138 -1.30 13.36 -14.88
N GLY A 139 -0.39 12.73 -15.63
CA GLY A 139 0.89 12.18 -15.12
C GLY A 139 0.78 10.95 -14.18
N ALA A 140 -0.36 10.76 -13.53
CA ALA A 140 -0.65 9.60 -12.68
C ALA A 140 -0.78 8.32 -13.52
N VAL A 141 -0.08 7.26 -13.10
CA VAL A 141 -0.18 5.93 -13.73
C VAL A 141 -1.15 5.05 -12.97
N ALA A 142 -0.95 4.89 -11.66
CA ALA A 142 -1.78 4.02 -10.83
C ALA A 142 -1.97 4.58 -9.42
N CYS A 143 -3.12 5.21 -9.21
CA CYS A 143 -3.55 5.70 -7.90
C CYS A 143 -5.05 5.42 -7.68
N ALA A 144 -5.55 5.74 -6.49
CA ALA A 144 -6.97 5.80 -6.21
C ALA A 144 -7.30 7.09 -5.45
N ASP A 145 -8.42 7.71 -5.80
CA ASP A 145 -9.03 8.78 -5.03
C ASP A 145 -9.66 8.16 -3.78
N THR A 146 -9.01 8.41 -2.64
CA THR A 146 -9.45 7.95 -1.32
C THR A 146 -10.08 9.08 -0.50
N GLN A 147 -10.16 10.30 -1.08
CA GLN A 147 -10.50 11.54 -0.40
C GLN A 147 -9.70 11.79 0.89
N PHE A 148 -8.51 11.19 0.98
CA PHE A 148 -7.65 11.35 2.13
C PHE A 148 -6.70 12.53 1.88
N TRP A 149 -7.12 13.69 2.38
CA TRP A 149 -6.35 14.94 2.27
C TRP A 149 -5.22 14.92 3.31
N VAL A 150 -4.07 14.40 2.91
CA VAL A 150 -2.81 14.49 3.66
C VAL A 150 -1.89 15.52 3.03
N ASP A 151 -1.07 16.14 3.86
CA ASP A 151 0.05 16.94 3.37
C ASP A 151 1.00 16.04 2.57
N HIS A 152 1.16 16.35 1.29
CA HIS A 152 2.00 15.62 0.37
C HIS A 152 3.47 16.07 0.40
N GLU A 153 3.86 17.04 1.23
CA GLU A 153 5.24 17.53 1.31
C GLU A 153 6.24 16.38 1.59
N GLU A 154 5.99 15.61 2.64
CA GLU A 154 6.84 14.47 3.01
C GLU A 154 6.82 13.34 1.96
N PRO A 155 5.65 12.88 1.46
CA PRO A 155 5.58 11.95 0.33
C PRO A 155 6.35 12.39 -0.92
N LEU A 156 6.26 13.66 -1.30
CA LEU A 156 6.94 14.21 -2.48
C LEU A 156 8.45 14.35 -2.25
N GLU A 157 8.90 14.70 -1.04
CA GLU A 157 10.32 14.64 -0.69
C GLU A 157 10.86 13.20 -0.76
N ALA A 158 10.08 12.23 -0.30
CA ALA A 158 10.43 10.83 -0.42
C ALA A 158 10.51 10.36 -1.87
N LEU A 159 9.58 10.81 -2.73
CA LEU A 159 9.60 10.51 -4.16
C LEU A 159 10.85 11.07 -4.83
N ARG A 160 11.21 12.34 -4.56
CA ARG A 160 12.45 12.95 -5.07
C ARG A 160 13.69 12.15 -4.68
N LYS A 161 13.78 11.68 -3.43
CA LYS A 161 14.89 10.82 -2.96
C LYS A 161 14.95 9.47 -3.66
N VAL A 162 13.82 8.95 -4.14
CA VAL A 162 13.77 7.71 -4.93
C VAL A 162 14.31 7.96 -6.33
N GLU A 163 13.89 9.05 -6.96
CA GLU A 163 14.32 9.45 -8.31
C GLU A 163 15.80 9.84 -8.36
N GLU A 164 16.31 10.54 -7.35
CA GLU A 164 17.74 10.88 -7.19
C GLU A 164 18.65 9.64 -7.15
N ARG A 165 18.10 8.47 -6.76
CA ARG A 165 18.83 7.19 -6.76
C ARG A 165 18.80 6.49 -8.11
N GLY A 166 18.25 7.13 -9.14
CA GLY A 166 18.14 6.61 -10.50
C GLY A 166 16.96 5.68 -10.73
N LEU A 167 16.02 5.57 -9.76
CA LEU A 167 14.82 4.78 -9.96
C LEU A 167 13.74 5.61 -10.64
N VAL A 168 13.28 5.17 -11.81
CA VAL A 168 12.10 5.73 -12.47
C VAL A 168 10.87 5.28 -11.71
N TRP A 169 10.13 6.23 -11.12
CA TRP A 169 8.95 5.91 -10.34
C TRP A 169 7.79 5.39 -11.23
N PRO A 170 7.31 4.15 -11.01
CA PRO A 170 6.40 3.52 -11.97
C PRO A 170 4.92 3.88 -11.78
N PHE A 171 4.54 4.49 -10.66
CA PHE A 171 3.13 4.85 -10.36
C PHE A 171 2.75 6.26 -10.85
N GLY A 172 3.71 7.01 -11.40
CA GLY A 172 3.51 8.37 -11.92
C GLY A 172 3.28 9.40 -10.82
N ASP A 173 2.68 10.52 -11.19
CA ASP A 173 2.38 11.61 -10.27
C ASP A 173 1.28 11.22 -9.26
N LEU A 174 1.26 11.89 -8.10
CA LEU A 174 0.23 11.74 -7.09
C LEU A 174 -0.68 12.98 -7.04
N PRO A 175 -1.88 12.93 -7.60
CA PRO A 175 -2.84 14.02 -7.50
C PRO A 175 -3.34 14.20 -6.06
N ASP A 176 -3.77 15.42 -5.72
CA ASP A 176 -4.34 15.72 -4.40
C ASP A 176 -5.55 14.83 -4.09
N GLY A 177 -5.65 14.41 -2.82
CA GLY A 177 -6.70 13.50 -2.33
C GLY A 177 -6.56 12.05 -2.81
N CYS A 178 -5.54 11.73 -3.62
CA CYS A 178 -5.25 10.37 -4.07
C CYS A 178 -4.13 9.72 -3.28
N GLU A 179 -4.14 8.39 -3.28
CA GLU A 179 -3.04 7.54 -2.80
C GLU A 179 -2.58 6.63 -3.93
N PHE A 180 -1.28 6.32 -4.01
CA PHE A 180 -0.82 5.31 -4.95
C PHE A 180 -1.43 3.96 -4.58
N VAL A 181 -1.78 3.17 -5.59
CA VAL A 181 -2.32 1.82 -5.42
C VAL A 181 -1.33 0.82 -5.97
N ALA A 182 -1.03 -0.22 -5.20
CA ALA A 182 -0.28 -1.38 -5.66
C ALA A 182 -1.03 -2.67 -5.30
N LEU A 183 -1.00 -3.63 -6.22
CA LEU A 183 -1.40 -5.02 -5.98
C LEU A 183 -0.32 -5.92 -6.54
N VAL A 184 0.28 -6.73 -5.69
CA VAL A 184 1.42 -7.59 -5.99
C VAL A 184 0.95 -9.02 -6.10
N ASP A 185 1.40 -9.72 -7.14
CA ASP A 185 1.24 -11.18 -7.24
C ASP A 185 2.22 -11.82 -6.26
N ALA A 186 1.73 -12.43 -5.18
CA ALA A 186 2.56 -12.95 -4.10
C ALA A 186 3.12 -14.36 -4.35
N LYS A 187 2.79 -14.98 -5.50
CA LYS A 187 3.25 -16.33 -5.89
C LYS A 187 4.66 -16.34 -6.52
N VAL A 188 5.50 -15.34 -6.25
CA VAL A 188 6.84 -15.23 -6.86
C VAL A 188 7.85 -16.14 -6.17
#